data_AF-A0A913XII5-F1
#
_entry.id   AF-A0A913XII5-F1
#
_cell.length_a   1.000
_cell.length_b   1.000
_cell.length_c   1.000
_cell.angle_alpha   90.00
_cell.angle_beta   90.00
_cell.angle_gamma   90.00
#
_symmetry.space_group_name_H-M   'P 1'
#
loop_
_entity.id
_entity.type
_entity.pdbx_description
1 polymer ?
#
loop_
_entity_poly.entity_id
_entity_poly.type
_entity_poly.pdbx_seq_one_letter_code
_entity_poly.pdbx_strand_id
1 'polypeptide(L)'
;MFDMMDKKSDQGNFTLRASYLEVYNERVKDLLNPSSTHDSLPVRWSRDRGFYVENLFYVECDTLDDLTAVLEEGLKYRQVGSHGMNDHSSRSHSLLTVYVDIETVDPSDEAGIPILRHGKISFVDLAGSERVKETKSVGEAFTESQNINKSLLTLGNCISALSDAKKRTGHIPYRDSKLTKLLADSLGGDGVTLMIACISPSSYVVSDTLNTLRYANRAKKIKNKPVVQMDP
;
A
#
# COMPACT_ATOMS: atom_id res chain seq x y z
N MET A 1 -14.09 -1.23 13.21
CA MET A 1 -13.41 -2.54 13.07
C MET A 1 -13.52 -3.30 14.37
N PHE A 2 -12.96 -2.78 15.46
CA PHE A 2 -13.09 -3.31 16.82
C PHE A 2 -14.55 -3.62 17.21
N ASP A 3 -15.49 -2.68 17.03
CA ASP A 3 -16.92 -2.96 17.27
C ASP A 3 -17.49 -4.17 16.51
N MET A 4 -16.97 -4.47 15.31
CA MET A 4 -17.42 -5.62 14.53
C MET A 4 -16.79 -6.92 15.04
N MET A 5 -15.57 -6.88 15.56
CA MET A 5 -14.92 -8.02 16.17
C MET A 5 -15.59 -8.37 17.50
N ASP A 6 -15.92 -7.37 18.32
CA ASP A 6 -16.63 -7.59 19.59
C ASP A 6 -17.98 -8.28 19.35
N LYS A 7 -18.71 -7.83 18.32
CA LYS A 7 -19.98 -8.44 17.88
C LYS A 7 -19.83 -9.83 17.29
N LYS A 8 -18.62 -10.24 16.91
CA LYS A 8 -18.30 -11.52 16.28
C LYS A 8 -17.33 -12.35 17.12
N SER A 9 -17.16 -12.01 18.39
CA SER A 9 -16.26 -12.69 19.33
C SER A 9 -16.59 -14.18 19.51
N ASP A 10 -17.82 -14.58 19.17
CA ASP A 10 -18.30 -15.96 19.09
C ASP A 10 -17.77 -16.74 17.87
N GLN A 11 -17.23 -16.06 16.86
CA GLN A 11 -16.80 -16.68 15.58
C GLN A 11 -15.35 -17.16 15.58
N GLY A 12 -14.55 -16.80 16.58
CA GLY A 12 -13.13 -17.17 16.69
C GLY A 12 -12.31 -16.15 17.46
N ASN A 13 -11.03 -16.47 17.65
CA ASN A 13 -10.08 -15.54 18.25
C ASN A 13 -9.51 -14.61 17.19
N PHE A 14 -9.59 -13.30 17.43
CA PHE A 14 -9.09 -12.29 16.51
C PHE A 14 -7.77 -11.73 17.02
N THR A 15 -6.78 -11.65 16.12
CA THR A 15 -5.50 -10.99 16.38
C THR A 15 -5.29 -9.89 15.36
N LEU A 16 -4.96 -8.67 15.83
CA LEU A 16 -4.65 -7.55 14.95
C LEU A 16 -3.20 -7.15 15.05
N ARG A 17 -2.64 -6.86 13.88
CA ARG A 17 -1.29 -6.33 13.76
C ARG A 17 -1.31 -5.19 12.76
N ALA A 18 -0.55 -4.13 13.02
CA ALA A 18 -0.42 -3.03 12.09
C ALA A 18 1.04 -2.82 11.69
N SER A 19 1.26 -2.42 10.45
CA SER A 19 2.55 -1.96 9.95
C SER A 19 2.39 -0.64 9.21
N TYR A 20 3.40 0.20 9.26
CA TYR A 20 3.39 1.48 8.54
C TYR A 20 4.74 1.69 7.87
N LEU A 21 4.72 1.86 6.54
CA LEU A 21 5.92 2.07 5.74
C LEU A 21 5.78 3.27 4.82
N GLU A 22 6.94 3.75 4.37
CA GLU A 22 7.08 4.78 3.36
C GLU A 22 7.88 4.24 2.16
N VAL A 23 7.42 4.55 0.95
CA VAL A 23 8.18 4.36 -0.28
C VAL A 23 8.62 5.72 -0.79
N TYR A 24 9.92 6.00 -0.71
CA TYR A 24 10.52 7.23 -1.20
C TYR A 24 11.75 6.91 -2.03
N ASN A 25 11.87 7.51 -3.22
CA ASN A 25 13.02 7.31 -4.10
C ASN A 25 13.33 5.81 -4.36
N GLU A 26 12.30 4.99 -4.55
CA GLU A 26 12.37 3.53 -4.70
C GLU A 26 13.01 2.77 -3.51
N ARG A 27 13.13 3.42 -2.36
CA ARG A 27 13.52 2.83 -1.07
C ARG A 27 12.29 2.64 -0.19
N VAL A 28 12.27 1.55 0.55
CA VAL A 28 11.20 1.23 1.51
C VAL A 28 11.73 1.48 2.91
N LYS A 29 11.10 2.39 3.65
CA LYS A 29 11.45 2.68 5.04
C LYS A 29 10.33 2.20 5.96
N ASP A 30 10.72 1.64 7.08
CA ASP A 30 9.82 1.34 8.18
C ASP A 30 9.57 2.61 8.99
N LEU A 31 8.31 3.04 9.11
CA LEU A 31 7.95 4.24 9.87
C LEU A 31 7.76 3.96 11.36
N LEU A 32 7.73 2.69 11.77
CA LEU A 32 7.56 2.25 13.16
C LEU A 32 8.89 1.77 13.77
N ASN A 33 9.87 1.45 12.94
CA ASN A 33 11.24 1.13 13.36
C ASN A 33 12.28 1.97 12.61
N PRO A 34 12.40 3.27 12.93
CA PRO A 34 13.32 4.18 12.22
C PRO A 34 14.78 3.94 12.58
N SER A 35 15.04 3.22 13.66
CA SER A 35 16.37 2.76 14.04
C SER A 35 16.80 1.49 13.30
N SER A 36 16.02 1.01 12.32
CA SER A 36 16.43 -0.14 11.51
C SER A 36 17.81 0.13 10.90
N THR A 37 18.70 -0.86 10.98
CA THR A 37 20.06 -0.81 10.45
C THR A 37 20.11 -0.78 8.92
N HIS A 38 18.96 -0.90 8.26
CA HIS A 38 18.83 -0.96 6.81
C HIS A 38 18.30 0.37 6.25
N ASP A 39 19.09 1.01 5.38
CA ASP A 39 18.68 2.22 4.64
C ASP A 39 17.43 2.02 3.76
N SER A 40 17.11 0.77 3.40
CA SER A 40 15.91 0.37 2.67
C SER A 40 15.59 -1.10 2.90
N LEU A 41 14.35 -1.38 3.28
CA LEU A 41 13.85 -2.76 3.40
C LEU A 41 13.68 -3.44 2.03
N PRO A 42 14.04 -4.72 1.90
CA PRO A 42 13.89 -5.46 0.65
C PRO A 42 12.45 -5.92 0.41
N VAL A 43 11.92 -5.62 -0.78
CA VAL A 43 10.66 -6.18 -1.28
C VAL A 43 10.93 -7.51 -1.97
N ARG A 44 10.42 -8.60 -1.40
CA ARG A 44 10.56 -9.99 -1.87
C ARG A 44 9.26 -10.49 -2.49
N TRP A 45 9.31 -11.67 -3.09
CA TRP A 45 8.14 -12.38 -3.61
C TRP A 45 8.13 -13.80 -3.09
N SER A 46 6.95 -14.30 -2.74
CA SER A 46 6.71 -15.71 -2.43
C SER A 46 5.43 -16.17 -3.14
N ARG A 47 5.31 -17.47 -3.35
CA ARG A 47 4.12 -18.05 -3.99
C ARG A 47 2.86 -17.82 -3.17
N ASP A 48 2.98 -17.90 -1.84
CA ASP A 48 1.84 -17.90 -0.94
C ASP A 48 1.42 -16.47 -0.53
N ARG A 49 2.39 -15.58 -0.28
CA ARG A 49 2.11 -14.19 0.16
C ARG A 49 2.13 -13.14 -0.95
N GLY A 50 2.53 -13.52 -2.17
CA GLY A 50 2.84 -12.54 -3.22
C GLY A 50 4.04 -11.67 -2.85
N PHE A 51 4.00 -10.38 -3.20
CA PHE A 51 5.05 -9.43 -2.83
C PHE A 51 4.91 -8.99 -1.38
N TYR A 52 6.01 -8.99 -0.63
CA TYR A 52 6.04 -8.57 0.78
C TYR A 52 7.34 -7.84 1.09
N VAL A 53 7.34 -7.08 2.19
CA VAL A 53 8.53 -6.40 2.71
C VAL A 53 9.17 -7.29 3.78
N GLU A 54 10.39 -7.72 3.53
CA GLU A 54 11.18 -8.50 4.48
C GLU A 54 11.70 -7.57 5.60
N ASN A 55 11.62 -8.05 6.84
CA ASN A 55 11.98 -7.32 8.07
C ASN A 55 11.14 -6.07 8.37
N LEU A 56 9.93 -5.96 7.82
CA LEU A 56 8.97 -4.93 8.23
C LEU A 56 8.51 -5.19 9.67
N PHE A 57 8.48 -4.14 10.50
CA PHE A 57 8.00 -4.20 11.87
C PHE A 57 6.47 -4.22 11.91
N TYR A 58 5.94 -5.00 12.85
CA TYR A 58 4.51 -5.12 13.10
C TYR A 58 4.25 -4.85 14.58
N VAL A 59 3.20 -4.09 14.86
CA VAL A 59 2.73 -3.80 16.22
C VAL A 59 1.41 -4.54 16.44
N GLU A 60 1.34 -5.35 17.49
CA GLU A 60 0.08 -5.96 17.94
C GLU A 60 -0.85 -4.87 18.47
N CYS A 61 -2.11 -4.90 18.07
CA CYS A 61 -3.10 -3.87 18.37
C CYS A 61 -4.31 -4.50 19.05
N ASP A 62 -4.36 -4.46 20.39
CA ASP A 62 -5.47 -5.02 21.16
C ASP A 62 -6.65 -4.05 21.22
N THR A 63 -6.37 -2.75 21.09
CA THR A 63 -7.35 -1.67 21.18
C THR A 63 -7.28 -0.71 20.00
N LEU A 64 -8.32 0.10 19.86
CA LEU A 64 -8.33 1.20 18.89
C LEU A 64 -7.23 2.22 19.18
N ASP A 65 -6.90 2.43 20.44
CA ASP A 65 -5.86 3.37 20.87
C ASP A 65 -4.47 2.88 20.41
N ASP A 66 -4.21 1.57 20.43
CA ASP A 66 -2.95 1.00 19.91
C ASP A 66 -2.79 1.26 18.41
N LEU A 67 -3.87 1.03 17.64
CA LEU A 67 -3.86 1.31 16.20
C LEU A 67 -3.69 2.81 15.91
N THR A 68 -4.29 3.65 16.74
CA THR A 68 -4.16 5.11 16.64
C THR A 68 -2.72 5.54 16.95
N ALA A 69 -2.10 4.96 17.97
CA ALA A 69 -0.70 5.20 18.30
C ALA A 69 0.25 4.80 17.16
N VAL A 70 -0.02 3.68 16.47
CA VAL A 70 0.73 3.27 15.28
C VAL A 70 0.64 4.32 14.16
N LEU A 71 -0.56 4.84 13.91
CA LEU A 71 -0.76 5.91 12.92
C LEU A 71 0.01 7.18 13.32
N GLU A 72 -0.13 7.63 14.57
CA GLU A 72 0.51 8.85 15.07
C GLU A 72 2.04 8.75 15.03
N GLU A 73 2.63 7.64 15.47
CA GLU A 73 4.08 7.47 15.47
C GLU A 73 4.63 7.44 14.04
N GLY A 74 3.97 6.75 13.12
CA GLY A 74 4.39 6.75 11.72
C GLY A 74 4.25 8.11 11.03
N LEU A 75 3.19 8.87 11.33
CA LEU A 75 3.02 10.25 10.84
C LEU A 75 4.12 11.18 11.36
N LYS A 76 4.46 11.06 12.65
CA LYS A 76 5.55 11.81 13.28
C LYS A 76 6.90 11.51 12.61
N TYR A 77 7.23 10.25 12.36
CA TYR A 77 8.48 9.91 11.67
C TYR A 77 8.50 10.37 10.20
N ARG A 78 7.36 10.27 9.49
CA ARG A 78 7.22 10.83 8.14
C ARG A 78 7.48 12.34 8.14
N GLN A 79 6.96 13.06 9.14
CA GLN A 79 7.18 14.51 9.29
C GLN A 79 8.65 14.84 9.61
N VAL A 80 9.31 14.11 10.50
CA VAL A 80 10.75 14.30 10.79
C VAL A 80 11.61 14.14 9.54
N GLY A 81 11.29 13.15 8.69
CA GLY A 81 11.96 12.97 7.39
C GLY A 81 11.79 14.15 6.42
N SER A 82 10.72 14.94 6.57
CA SER A 82 10.41 16.08 5.70
C SER A 82 11.10 17.40 6.07
N HIS A 83 11.61 17.54 7.30
CA HIS A 83 12.25 18.79 7.75
C HIS A 83 13.64 19.05 7.11
N GLY A 84 14.18 18.10 6.34
CA GLY A 84 15.39 18.27 5.53
C GLY A 84 15.12 18.90 4.16
N MET A 85 15.03 20.24 4.09
CA MET A 85 15.09 21.12 2.89
C MET A 85 14.20 20.83 1.64
N ASN A 86 13.48 19.72 1.55
CA ASN A 86 12.53 19.42 0.47
C ASN A 86 11.20 18.96 1.08
N ASP A 87 10.07 19.38 0.50
CA ASP A 87 8.73 18.86 0.84
C ASP A 87 8.66 17.36 0.49
N HIS A 88 9.19 16.52 1.38
CA HIS A 88 9.29 15.07 1.22
C HIS A 88 7.91 14.41 1.21
N SER A 89 6.92 15.02 1.88
CA SER A 89 5.55 14.51 1.98
C SER A 89 4.82 14.42 0.65
N SER A 90 5.02 15.38 -0.26
CA SER A 90 4.43 15.37 -1.60
C SER A 90 5.11 14.38 -2.55
N ARG A 91 6.25 13.81 -2.14
CA ARG A 91 7.14 13.00 -3.00
C ARG A 91 7.27 11.55 -2.56
N SER A 92 6.71 11.18 -1.42
CA SER A 92 6.71 9.81 -0.92
C SER A 92 5.31 9.21 -0.90
N HIS A 93 5.25 7.88 -0.98
CA HIS A 93 4.03 7.12 -0.77
C HIS A 93 4.05 6.53 0.63
N SER A 94 2.93 6.51 1.33
CA SER A 94 2.82 5.88 2.64
C SER A 94 1.76 4.78 2.64
N LEU A 95 2.06 3.65 3.26
CA LEU A 95 1.19 2.48 3.32
C LEU A 95 1.03 2.05 4.78
N LEU A 96 -0.11 2.37 5.38
CA LEU A 96 -0.52 1.83 6.68
C LEU A 96 -1.35 0.57 6.41
N THR A 97 -0.91 -0.59 6.89
CA THR A 97 -1.62 -1.85 6.69
C THR A 97 -1.99 -2.48 8.02
N VAL A 98 -3.27 -2.77 8.18
CA VAL A 98 -3.83 -3.51 9.32
C VAL A 98 -4.11 -4.93 8.87
N TYR A 99 -3.51 -5.89 9.56
CA TYR A 99 -3.68 -7.32 9.39
C TYR A 99 -4.65 -7.82 10.45
N VAL A 100 -5.57 -8.68 10.04
CA VAL A 100 -6.58 -9.29 10.90
C VAL A 100 -6.50 -10.79 10.68
N ASP A 101 -6.04 -11.50 11.70
CA ASP A 101 -6.01 -12.95 11.70
C ASP A 101 -7.17 -13.47 12.56
N ILE A 102 -7.86 -14.50 12.05
CA ILE A 102 -8.96 -15.15 12.76
C ILE A 102 -8.64 -16.63 12.89
N GLU A 103 -8.49 -17.08 14.13
CA GLU A 103 -8.31 -18.49 14.46
C GLU A 103 -9.67 -19.09 14.81
N THR A 104 -10.09 -20.13 14.08
CA THR A 104 -11.35 -20.83 14.28
C THR A 104 -11.12 -22.33 14.39
N VAL A 105 -11.71 -22.98 15.38
CA VAL A 105 -11.72 -24.46 15.48
C VAL A 105 -13.07 -24.97 15.00
N ASP A 106 -13.09 -25.88 14.04
CA ASP A 106 -14.33 -26.51 13.61
C ASP A 106 -14.82 -27.49 14.69
N PRO A 107 -16.02 -27.30 15.28
CA PRO A 107 -16.54 -28.20 16.32
C PRO A 107 -16.75 -29.64 15.83
N SER A 108 -16.82 -29.84 14.51
CA SER A 108 -17.01 -31.16 13.88
C SER A 108 -15.70 -31.87 13.53
N ASP A 109 -14.55 -31.20 13.66
CA ASP A 109 -13.24 -31.81 13.46
C ASP A 109 -12.74 -32.47 14.75
N GLU A 110 -12.73 -33.80 14.80
CA GLU A 110 -12.24 -34.57 15.95
C GLU A 110 -10.74 -34.34 16.23
N ALA A 111 -9.97 -33.89 15.23
CA ALA A 111 -8.57 -33.55 15.41
C ALA A 111 -8.35 -32.17 16.05
N GLY A 112 -9.39 -31.33 16.07
CA GLY A 112 -9.35 -29.99 16.65
C GLY A 112 -8.33 -29.06 16.00
N ILE A 113 -8.05 -29.22 14.70
CA ILE A 113 -7.03 -28.43 14.01
C ILE A 113 -7.56 -27.00 13.80
N PRO A 114 -6.84 -25.97 14.27
CA PRO A 114 -7.27 -24.58 14.09
C PRO A 114 -7.09 -24.13 12.64
N ILE A 115 -8.17 -23.61 12.05
CA ILE A 115 -8.15 -22.98 10.73
C ILE A 115 -7.83 -21.49 10.92
N LEU A 116 -6.79 -21.01 10.26
CA LEU A 116 -6.37 -19.62 10.33
C LEU A 116 -6.82 -18.86 9.08
N ARG A 117 -7.57 -17.77 9.27
CA ARG A 117 -8.02 -16.90 8.18
C ARG A 117 -7.27 -15.58 8.25
N HIS A 118 -6.77 -15.14 7.09
CA HIS A 118 -6.00 -13.91 6.98
C HIS A 118 -6.78 -12.84 6.25
N GLY A 119 -6.88 -11.67 6.88
CA GLY A 119 -7.41 -10.44 6.32
C GLY A 119 -6.37 -9.34 6.37
N LYS A 120 -6.44 -8.40 5.42
CA LYS A 120 -5.67 -7.16 5.51
C LYS A 120 -6.45 -5.99 4.93
N ILE A 121 -6.25 -4.82 5.52
CA ILE A 121 -6.75 -3.53 5.05
C ILE A 121 -5.54 -2.62 4.90
N SER A 122 -5.31 -2.10 3.71
CA SER A 122 -4.20 -1.20 3.44
C SER A 122 -4.71 0.19 3.05
N PHE A 123 -4.24 1.21 3.76
CA PHE A 123 -4.46 2.62 3.47
C PHE A 123 -3.22 3.15 2.78
N VAL A 124 -3.39 3.58 1.53
CA VAL A 124 -2.29 3.99 0.66
C VAL A 124 -2.46 5.46 0.32
N ASP A 125 -1.54 6.28 0.81
CA ASP A 125 -1.40 7.69 0.44
C ASP A 125 -0.30 7.79 -0.62
N LEU A 126 -0.66 8.25 -1.81
CA LEU A 126 0.25 8.33 -2.94
C LEU A 126 0.91 9.71 -3.03
N ALA A 127 2.16 9.73 -3.48
CA ALA A 127 2.84 10.97 -3.84
C ALA A 127 2.04 11.78 -4.88
N GLY A 128 2.33 13.08 -4.94
CA GLY A 128 1.73 14.02 -5.87
C GLY A 128 1.79 13.54 -7.31
N SER A 129 0.64 13.56 -7.98
CA SER A 129 0.50 13.13 -9.38
C SER A 129 0.91 14.20 -10.39
N GLU A 130 1.18 15.41 -9.91
CA GLU A 130 1.66 16.52 -10.71
C GLU A 130 2.99 16.17 -11.36
N ARG A 131 3.13 16.60 -12.61
CA ARG A 131 4.42 16.48 -13.29
C ARG A 131 5.40 17.40 -12.61
N VAL A 132 6.47 16.84 -12.06
CA VAL A 132 7.66 17.62 -11.74
C VAL A 132 8.10 18.27 -13.06
N LYS A 133 7.81 19.56 -13.23
CA LYS A 133 8.39 20.34 -14.33
C LYS A 133 9.89 20.14 -14.24
N GLU A 134 10.57 19.95 -15.37
CA GLU A 134 12.02 19.82 -15.44
C GLU A 134 12.68 20.98 -14.70
N THR A 135 12.91 20.79 -13.41
CA THR A 135 13.78 21.65 -12.64
C THR A 135 15.14 21.41 -13.26
N LYS A 136 15.90 22.49 -13.52
CA LYS A 136 17.31 22.41 -13.92
C LYS A 136 18.19 21.90 -12.77
N SER A 137 17.64 21.02 -11.93
CA SER A 137 18.31 20.31 -10.86
C SER A 137 19.27 19.32 -11.48
N VAL A 138 20.54 19.41 -11.09
CA VAL A 138 21.62 18.50 -11.49
C VAL A 138 21.98 17.62 -10.28
N GLY A 139 22.42 16.39 -10.50
CA GLY A 139 22.87 15.49 -9.42
C GLY A 139 21.74 14.76 -8.71
N GLU A 140 21.84 14.59 -7.39
CA GLU A 140 20.93 13.75 -6.59
C GLU A 140 19.46 14.17 -6.68
N ALA A 141 19.19 15.48 -6.76
CA ALA A 141 17.84 16.02 -6.92
C ALA A 141 17.17 15.63 -8.26
N PHE A 142 17.97 15.40 -9.32
CA PHE A 142 17.47 14.88 -10.59
C PHE A 142 17.09 13.40 -10.48
N THR A 143 17.96 12.59 -9.86
CA THR A 143 17.71 11.16 -9.63
C THR A 143 16.49 10.94 -8.74
N GLU A 144 16.33 11.74 -7.69
CA GLU A 144 15.14 11.75 -6.82
C GLU A 144 13.87 12.02 -7.64
N SER A 145 13.86 13.12 -8.41
CA SER A 145 12.73 13.51 -9.26
C SER A 145 12.39 12.41 -10.29
N GLN A 146 13.39 11.74 -10.85
CA GLN A 146 13.20 10.63 -11.79
C GLN A 146 12.54 9.42 -11.11
N ASN A 147 12.97 9.07 -9.90
CA ASN A 147 12.46 7.91 -9.17
C ASN A 147 11.06 8.13 -8.58
N ILE A 148 10.73 9.36 -8.16
CA ILE A 148 9.36 9.70 -7.75
C ILE A 148 8.40 9.49 -8.92
N ASN A 149 8.72 10.06 -10.08
CA ASN A 149 7.93 9.88 -11.29
C ASN A 149 7.90 8.42 -11.76
N LYS A 150 8.95 7.65 -11.55
CA LYS A 150 9.03 6.23 -11.91
C LYS A 150 7.93 5.40 -11.24
N SER A 151 7.69 5.60 -9.94
CA SER A 151 6.68 4.84 -9.19
C SER A 151 5.25 5.09 -9.73
N LEU A 152 4.87 6.36 -9.91
CA LEU A 152 3.56 6.77 -10.42
C LEU A 152 3.38 6.47 -11.92
N LEU A 153 4.44 6.61 -12.71
CA LEU A 153 4.43 6.22 -14.13
C LEU A 153 4.21 4.70 -14.26
N THR A 154 4.94 3.90 -13.49
CA THR A 154 4.77 2.45 -13.46
C THR A 154 3.36 2.07 -13.02
N LEU A 155 2.82 2.73 -11.99
CA LEU A 155 1.43 2.54 -11.56
C LEU A 155 0.45 2.83 -12.70
N GLY A 156 0.65 3.94 -13.43
CA GLY A 156 -0.13 4.27 -14.62
C GLY A 156 -0.01 3.25 -15.75
N ASN A 157 1.16 2.63 -15.92
CA ASN A 157 1.40 1.57 -16.90
C ASN A 157 0.66 0.28 -16.50
N CYS A 158 0.74 -0.12 -15.23
CA CYS A 158 -0.03 -1.25 -14.69
C CYS A 158 -1.53 -1.06 -14.93
N ILE A 159 -2.07 0.11 -14.55
CA ILE A 159 -3.49 0.41 -14.74
C ILE A 159 -3.87 0.41 -16.22
N SER A 160 -3.04 0.99 -17.08
CA SER A 160 -3.31 1.00 -18.53
C SER A 160 -3.33 -0.41 -19.10
N ALA A 161 -2.39 -1.27 -18.72
CA ALA A 161 -2.32 -2.66 -19.16
C ALA A 161 -3.53 -3.47 -18.66
N LEU A 162 -3.93 -3.29 -17.40
CA LEU A 162 -5.06 -3.99 -16.78
C LEU A 162 -6.42 -3.51 -17.30
N SER A 163 -6.54 -2.23 -17.67
CA SER A 163 -7.77 -1.63 -18.19
C SER A 163 -8.07 -2.00 -19.65
N ASP A 164 -7.06 -2.45 -20.40
CA ASP A 164 -7.19 -2.84 -21.81
C ASP A 164 -7.44 -4.35 -21.91
N ALA A 165 -8.61 -4.72 -22.45
CA ALA A 165 -9.03 -6.11 -22.59
C ALA A 165 -8.05 -6.97 -23.42
N LYS A 166 -7.28 -6.37 -24.33
CA LYS A 166 -6.28 -7.07 -25.16
C LYS A 166 -4.94 -7.24 -24.44
N LYS A 167 -4.60 -6.34 -23.51
CA LYS A 167 -3.30 -6.33 -22.82
C LYS A 167 -3.34 -6.96 -21.44
N ARG A 168 -4.51 -7.02 -20.80
CA ARG A 168 -4.67 -7.54 -19.43
C ARG A 168 -4.29 -9.02 -19.27
N THR A 169 -4.20 -9.78 -20.36
CA THR A 169 -3.73 -11.18 -20.36
C THR A 169 -2.23 -11.31 -20.57
N GLY A 170 -1.55 -10.20 -20.88
CA GLY A 170 -0.10 -10.14 -21.08
C GLY A 170 0.65 -9.81 -19.79
N HIS A 171 1.93 -9.47 -19.96
CA HIS A 171 2.80 -9.05 -18.86
C HIS A 171 2.34 -7.71 -18.26
N ILE A 172 2.09 -7.68 -16.96
CA ILE A 172 1.81 -6.47 -16.19
C ILE A 172 3.09 -6.04 -15.44
N PRO A 173 3.54 -4.79 -15.59
CA PRO A 173 4.85 -4.33 -15.11
C PRO A 173 4.90 -4.06 -13.59
N TYR A 174 4.32 -4.92 -12.74
CA TYR A 174 4.36 -4.72 -11.28
C TYR A 174 5.79 -4.64 -10.74
N ARG A 175 6.73 -5.33 -11.40
CA ARG A 175 8.11 -5.44 -10.93
C ARG A 175 8.95 -4.18 -11.13
N ASP A 176 8.46 -3.22 -11.92
CA ASP A 176 9.26 -2.07 -12.37
C ASP A 176 9.39 -1.00 -11.27
N SER A 177 8.51 -1.00 -10.26
CA SER A 177 8.63 -0.15 -9.07
C SER A 177 8.33 -0.90 -7.77
N LYS A 178 8.86 -0.43 -6.65
CA LYS A 178 8.53 -0.99 -5.32
C LYS A 178 7.04 -0.80 -5.00
N LEU A 179 6.49 0.37 -5.30
CA LEU A 179 5.07 0.67 -5.09
C LEU A 179 4.17 -0.33 -5.82
N THR A 180 4.41 -0.57 -7.11
CA THR A 180 3.57 -1.49 -7.89
C THR A 180 3.74 -2.95 -7.51
N LYS A 181 4.87 -3.34 -6.91
CA LYS A 181 5.01 -4.65 -6.28
C LYS A 181 4.08 -4.77 -5.09
N LEU A 182 4.08 -3.77 -4.21
CA LEU A 182 3.28 -3.76 -2.98
C LEU A 182 1.78 -3.65 -3.25
N LEU A 183 1.38 -3.03 -4.36
CA LEU A 183 -0.02 -2.89 -4.78
C LEU A 183 -0.49 -3.96 -5.78
N ALA A 184 0.31 -5.01 -6.02
CA ALA A 184 -0.01 -6.01 -7.03
C ALA A 184 -1.30 -6.80 -6.73
N ASP A 185 -1.61 -6.99 -5.45
CA ASP A 185 -2.85 -7.58 -4.96
C ASP A 185 -4.08 -6.68 -5.22
N SER A 186 -3.89 -5.38 -5.11
CA SER A 186 -4.92 -4.34 -5.20
C SER A 186 -5.25 -4.00 -6.66
N LEU A 187 -4.33 -4.24 -7.59
CA LEU A 187 -4.51 -3.92 -8.99
C LEU A 187 -4.56 -5.20 -9.82
N GLY A 188 -5.75 -5.75 -10.03
CA GLY A 188 -5.94 -6.98 -10.82
C GLY A 188 -5.62 -8.28 -10.07
N GLY A 189 -5.33 -8.20 -8.76
CA GLY A 189 -5.08 -9.33 -7.88
C GLY A 189 -6.33 -9.78 -7.12
N ASP A 190 -6.12 -10.22 -5.87
CA ASP A 190 -7.09 -10.80 -4.95
C ASP A 190 -7.64 -9.83 -3.90
N GLY A 191 -7.24 -8.56 -3.94
CA GLY A 191 -7.75 -7.52 -3.04
C GLY A 191 -9.11 -6.96 -3.47
N VAL A 192 -9.86 -6.43 -2.51
CA VAL A 192 -10.94 -5.47 -2.79
C VAL A 192 -10.34 -4.07 -2.72
N THR A 193 -10.49 -3.30 -3.80
CA THR A 193 -9.76 -2.03 -3.94
C THR A 193 -10.71 -0.88 -4.22
N LEU A 194 -10.57 0.17 -3.40
CA LEU A 194 -11.22 1.45 -3.58
C LEU A 194 -10.14 2.50 -3.92
N MET A 195 -10.33 3.20 -5.03
CA MET A 195 -9.48 4.34 -5.39
C MET A 195 -10.24 5.64 -5.11
N ILE A 196 -9.62 6.55 -4.35
CA ILE A 196 -10.11 7.91 -4.13
C ILE A 196 -9.30 8.85 -5.03
N ALA A 197 -9.97 9.52 -5.96
CA ALA A 197 -9.35 10.46 -6.88
C ALA A 197 -9.52 11.89 -6.36
N CYS A 198 -8.48 12.44 -5.74
CA CYS A 198 -8.47 13.81 -5.22
C CYS A 198 -8.25 14.80 -6.37
N ILE A 199 -9.18 15.75 -6.54
CA ILE A 199 -9.14 16.76 -7.60
C ILE A 199 -9.32 18.16 -7.00
N SER A 200 -8.85 19.18 -7.73
CA SER A 200 -9.09 20.57 -7.37
C SER A 200 -10.08 21.22 -8.35
N PRO A 201 -11.03 22.03 -7.84
CA PRO A 201 -11.96 22.79 -8.68
C PRO A 201 -11.33 24.05 -9.30
N SER A 202 -10.08 24.37 -8.94
CA SER A 202 -9.39 25.58 -9.39
C SER A 202 -9.08 25.56 -10.89
N SER A 203 -9.36 26.68 -11.57
CA SER A 203 -9.07 26.87 -12.99
C SER A 203 -7.58 26.77 -13.32
N TYR A 204 -6.70 27.04 -12.34
CA TYR A 204 -5.25 27.00 -12.51
C TYR A 204 -4.68 25.59 -12.71
N VAL A 205 -5.39 24.55 -12.28
CA VAL A 205 -4.92 23.14 -12.28
C VAL A 205 -5.84 22.21 -13.06
N VAL A 206 -6.67 22.75 -13.97
CA VAL A 206 -7.63 21.99 -14.78
C VAL A 206 -6.98 20.83 -15.55
N SER A 207 -5.75 21.04 -16.05
CA SER A 207 -5.00 19.98 -16.74
C SER A 207 -4.75 18.78 -15.82
N ASP A 208 -4.30 19.01 -14.59
CA ASP A 208 -3.99 17.96 -13.63
C ASP A 208 -5.27 17.29 -13.13
N THR A 209 -6.31 18.07 -12.83
CA THR A 209 -7.66 17.53 -12.52
C THR A 209 -8.16 16.60 -13.62
N LEU A 210 -8.03 16.99 -14.90
CA LEU A 210 -8.46 16.16 -16.03
C LEU A 210 -7.62 14.88 -16.17
N ASN A 211 -6.31 14.96 -15.88
CA ASN A 211 -5.43 13.80 -15.89
C ASN A 211 -5.82 12.80 -14.78
N THR A 212 -6.08 13.28 -13.56
CA THR A 212 -6.55 12.46 -12.45
C THR A 212 -7.89 11.79 -12.76
N LEU A 213 -8.86 12.51 -13.33
CA LEU A 213 -10.15 11.93 -13.74
C LEU A 213 -9.99 10.86 -14.82
N ARG A 214 -9.14 11.09 -15.83
CA ARG A 214 -8.85 10.08 -16.87
C ARG A 214 -8.15 8.86 -16.29
N TYR A 215 -7.28 9.06 -15.31
CA TYR A 215 -6.60 7.98 -14.60
C TYR A 215 -7.60 7.13 -13.83
N ALA A 216 -8.46 7.74 -13.03
CA ALA A 216 -9.53 7.07 -12.28
C ALA A 216 -10.50 6.32 -13.21
N ASN A 217 -10.86 6.91 -14.36
CA ASN A 217 -11.72 6.27 -15.35
C ASN A 217 -11.09 5.01 -15.97
N ARG A 218 -9.76 4.96 -16.10
CA ARG A 218 -9.05 3.73 -16.50
C ARG A 218 -9.03 2.70 -15.37
N ALA A 219 -8.70 3.13 -14.16
CA ALA A 219 -8.67 2.27 -12.97
C ALA A 219 -10.01 1.57 -12.72
N LYS A 220 -11.13 2.29 -12.92
CA LYS A 220 -12.50 1.75 -12.82
C LYS A 220 -12.77 0.51 -13.68
N LYS A 221 -12.01 0.30 -14.77
CA LYS A 221 -12.18 -0.85 -15.68
C LYS A 221 -11.45 -2.11 -15.22
N ILE A 222 -10.57 -1.99 -14.22
CA ILE A 222 -9.82 -3.11 -13.68
C ILE A 222 -10.78 -4.01 -12.90
N LYS A 223 -10.61 -5.32 -13.06
CA LYS A 223 -11.39 -6.33 -12.32
C LYS A 223 -10.44 -7.15 -11.47
N ASN A 224 -10.58 -7.04 -10.16
CA ASN A 224 -9.91 -7.93 -9.21
C ASN A 224 -10.70 -9.23 -9.09
N LYS A 225 -10.08 -10.26 -8.53
CA LYS A 225 -10.69 -11.55 -8.22
C LYS A 225 -10.52 -11.83 -6.72
N PRO A 226 -11.37 -11.25 -5.86
CA PRO A 226 -11.20 -11.41 -4.42
C PRO A 226 -11.25 -12.89 -3.99
N VAL A 227 -10.29 -13.31 -3.17
CA VAL A 227 -10.19 -14.67 -2.63
C VAL A 227 -10.03 -14.59 -1.11
N VAL A 228 -10.68 -15.50 -0.39
CA VAL A 228 -10.49 -15.64 1.06
C VAL A 228 -9.16 -16.36 1.29
N GLN A 229 -8.26 -15.74 2.05
CA GLN A 229 -6.96 -16.29 2.40
C GLN A 229 -7.10 -17.12 3.69
N MET A 230 -6.77 -18.41 3.63
CA MET A 230 -6.90 -19.34 4.74
C MET A 230 -5.77 -20.36 4.69
N ASP A 231 -5.16 -20.62 5.84
CA ASP A 231 -4.20 -21.72 6.04
C ASP A 231 -4.91 -22.85 6.82
N PRO A 232 -4.75 -24.12 6.39
CA PRO A 232 -5.29 -25.29 7.07
C PRO A 232 -4.54 -25.68 8.34
#